data_AF-A0A5J9U4Y2-F1
#
_entry.id   AF-A0A5J9U4Y2-F1
#
_cell.length_a   1.000
_cell.length_b   1.000
_cell.length_c   1.000
_cell.angle_alpha   90.00
_cell.angle_beta   90.00
_cell.angle_gamma   90.00
#
_symmetry.space_group_name_H-M   'P 1'
#
loop_
_entity.id
_entity.type
_entity.pdbx_description
1 polymer ?
#
loop_
_entity_poly.entity_id
_entity_poly.type
_entity_poly.pdbx_seq_one_letter_code
_entity_poly.pdbx_strand_id
1 'polypeptide(L)'
;MALQKSPSVYDENVFKVLDFVVSEARNYKIRVILPLVDNWSDGYGGKAQYVKWARDAGINVTSNNDDFFSDQTIKGYYKNHVKNMLTRVNTYTNVMYKDDPTIFPWELINEPQCRSDPTGNTTQAWIEEMALHVKSIDPDHLLEVGTEGYYGPSTPTRLQANPNIYSGQFGADFIRNHHVDGIDFASVHMYPELWFAQLLHLVDRATLIDASHALIQAMLRH
;
A
#
# COMPACT_ATOMS: atom_id res chain seq x y z
N MET A 1 -0.44 0.10 20.34
CA MET A 1 -1.47 1.17 20.43
C MET A 1 -1.86 1.53 19.01
N ALA A 2 -3.15 1.72 18.71
CA ALA A 2 -3.62 1.99 17.35
C ALA A 2 -3.74 3.51 17.11
N LEU A 3 -3.26 4.00 15.96
CA LEU A 3 -3.42 5.40 15.56
C LEU A 3 -4.89 5.72 15.28
N GLN A 4 -5.58 4.86 14.52
CA GLN A 4 -7.03 4.92 14.32
C GLN A 4 -7.72 3.80 15.12
N LYS A 5 -8.65 4.17 16.00
CA LYS A 5 -9.32 3.23 16.93
C LYS A 5 -10.66 2.73 16.39
N SER A 6 -11.35 3.59 15.65
CA SER A 6 -12.57 3.31 14.90
C SER A 6 -12.68 4.31 13.75
N PRO A 7 -13.63 4.17 12.80
CA PRO A 7 -13.76 5.09 11.68
C PRO A 7 -13.80 6.55 12.15
N SER A 8 -12.84 7.34 11.66
CA SER A 8 -12.64 8.76 11.99
C SER A 8 -12.36 9.08 13.47
N VAL A 9 -12.03 8.10 14.32
CA VAL A 9 -11.64 8.30 15.72
C VAL A 9 -10.20 7.90 15.92
N TYR A 10 -9.38 8.84 16.38
CA TYR A 10 -7.94 8.67 16.47
C TYR A 10 -7.42 8.76 17.90
N ASP A 11 -6.25 8.19 18.11
CA ASP A 11 -5.49 8.38 19.35
C ASP A 11 -4.48 9.52 19.16
N GLU A 12 -4.78 10.67 19.77
CA GLU A 12 -3.95 11.87 19.67
C GLU A 12 -2.53 11.66 20.23
N ASN A 13 -2.36 10.76 21.21
CA ASN A 13 -1.02 10.48 21.73
C ASN A 13 -0.18 9.70 20.71
N VAL A 14 -0.79 8.74 20.00
CA VAL A 14 -0.10 8.01 18.93
C VAL A 14 0.20 8.95 17.75
N PHE A 15 -0.72 9.86 17.44
CA PHE A 15 -0.48 10.87 16.42
C PHE A 15 0.68 11.81 16.75
N LYS A 16 0.83 12.23 18.01
CA LYS A 16 2.00 13.00 18.45
C LYS A 16 3.30 12.20 18.29
N VAL A 17 3.28 10.88 18.46
CA VAL A 17 4.46 10.06 18.17
C VAL A 17 4.82 10.13 16.69
N LEU A 18 3.85 10.04 15.78
CA LEU A 18 4.10 10.22 14.34
C LEU A 18 4.59 11.65 14.03
N ASP A 19 3.97 12.67 14.62
CA ASP A 19 4.41 14.06 14.47
C ASP A 19 5.88 14.25 14.86
N PHE A 20 6.28 13.61 15.97
CA PHE A 20 7.66 13.63 16.46
C PHE A 20 8.61 12.94 15.49
N VAL A 21 8.23 11.79 14.93
CA VAL A 21 9.05 11.10 13.92
C VAL A 21 9.25 11.98 12.68
N VAL A 22 8.20 12.63 12.18
CA VAL A 22 8.28 13.53 11.03
C VAL A 22 9.13 14.77 11.37
N SER A 23 8.98 15.35 12.57
CA SER A 23 9.77 16.52 12.97
C SER A 23 11.25 16.19 13.15
N GLU A 24 11.59 15.01 13.68
CA GLU A 24 12.97 14.57 13.79
C GLU A 24 13.55 14.20 12.41
N ALA A 25 12.80 13.52 11.55
CA ALA A 25 13.23 13.27 10.17
C ALA A 25 13.61 14.58 9.46
N ARG A 26 12.84 15.65 9.66
CA ARG A 26 13.16 16.98 9.16
C ARG A 26 14.48 17.51 9.72
N ASN A 27 14.69 17.41 11.03
CA ASN A 27 15.92 17.86 11.70
C ASN A 27 17.16 17.12 11.18
N TYR A 28 17.02 15.83 10.86
CA TYR A 28 18.10 15.00 10.31
C TYR A 28 18.15 14.97 8.77
N LYS A 29 17.32 15.77 8.09
CA LYS A 29 17.24 15.84 6.61
C LYS A 29 16.92 14.48 5.95
N ILE A 30 16.16 13.65 6.66
CA ILE A 30 15.61 12.38 6.18
C ILE A 30 14.25 12.65 5.54
N ARG A 31 13.97 11.96 4.44
CA ARG A 31 12.65 11.94 3.80
C ARG A 31 11.91 10.67 4.18
N VAL A 32 10.60 10.75 4.35
CA VAL A 32 9.77 9.63 4.82
C VAL A 32 8.73 9.27 3.76
N ILE A 33 8.58 7.97 3.51
CA ILE A 33 7.44 7.39 2.77
C ILE A 33 6.39 6.96 3.80
N LEU A 34 5.15 7.37 3.60
CA LEU A 34 4.05 7.10 4.52
C LEU A 34 2.94 6.29 3.84
N PRO A 35 2.89 4.97 4.07
CA PRO A 35 1.72 4.14 3.76
C PRO A 35 0.51 4.59 4.56
N LEU A 36 -0.63 4.78 3.88
CA LEU A 36 -1.87 5.25 4.49
C LEU A 36 -2.68 4.10 5.12
N VAL A 37 -2.44 2.86 4.72
CA VAL A 37 -3.03 1.66 5.31
C VAL A 37 -2.15 0.45 4.97
N ASP A 38 -2.37 -0.66 5.68
CA ASP A 38 -1.69 -1.92 5.45
C ASP A 38 -2.65 -2.95 4.81
N ASN A 39 -2.17 -3.82 3.92
CA ASN A 39 -2.92 -4.98 3.47
C ASN A 39 -2.98 -6.08 4.54
N TRP A 40 -1.95 -6.19 5.39
CA TRP A 40 -1.83 -7.27 6.36
C TRP A 40 -2.50 -6.96 7.71
N SER A 41 -2.93 -8.01 8.41
CA SER A 41 -3.69 -7.90 9.67
C SER A 41 -2.86 -8.14 10.93
N ASP A 42 -1.67 -8.69 10.80
CA ASP A 42 -0.81 -9.17 11.89
C ASP A 42 -0.02 -8.05 12.59
N GLY A 43 0.19 -6.91 11.94
CA GLY A 43 0.85 -5.74 12.53
C GLY A 43 -0.12 -4.71 13.11
N TYR A 44 -0.85 -4.03 12.23
CA TYR A 44 -1.52 -2.76 12.54
C TYR A 44 -3.03 -2.76 12.25
N GLY A 45 -3.60 -3.96 12.05
CA GLY A 45 -5.02 -4.18 11.71
C GLY A 45 -5.29 -4.19 10.20
N GLY A 46 -4.75 -3.22 9.46
CA GLY A 46 -4.81 -3.16 7.99
C GLY A 46 -6.23 -3.15 7.42
N LYS A 47 -6.38 -3.55 6.14
CA LYS A 47 -7.68 -3.59 5.45
C LYS A 47 -8.71 -4.45 6.18
N ALA A 48 -8.27 -5.52 6.85
CA ALA A 48 -9.15 -6.41 7.62
C ALA A 48 -9.86 -5.66 8.77
N GLN A 49 -9.19 -4.70 9.40
CA GLN A 49 -9.77 -3.89 10.46
C GLN A 49 -10.88 -2.97 9.93
N TYR A 50 -10.74 -2.44 8.72
CA TYR A 50 -11.78 -1.64 8.06
C TYR A 50 -13.01 -2.50 7.73
N VAL A 51 -12.81 -3.70 7.20
CA VAL A 51 -13.89 -4.66 6.94
C VAL A 51 -14.58 -5.06 8.25
N LYS A 52 -13.82 -5.26 9.33
CA LYS A 52 -14.39 -5.52 10.66
C LYS A 52 -15.26 -4.35 11.14
N TRP A 53 -14.81 -3.10 11.02
CA TRP A 53 -15.62 -1.94 11.42
C TRP A 53 -16.93 -1.85 10.64
N ALA A 54 -16.90 -2.15 9.34
CA ALA A 54 -18.11 -2.21 8.52
C ALA A 54 -19.05 -3.33 8.98
N ARG A 55 -18.52 -4.53 9.25
CA ARG A 55 -19.29 -5.66 9.79
C ARG A 55 -19.95 -5.32 11.12
N ASP A 56 -19.20 -4.73 12.05
CA ASP A 56 -19.70 -4.33 13.37
C ASP A 56 -20.80 -3.25 13.26
N ALA A 57 -20.76 -2.43 12.20
CA ALA A 57 -21.79 -1.45 11.85
C ALA A 57 -22.99 -2.03 11.09
N GLY A 58 -23.04 -3.35 10.88
CA GLY A 58 -24.14 -4.04 10.21
C GLY A 58 -24.07 -4.07 8.68
N ILE A 59 -22.94 -3.69 8.08
CA ILE A 59 -22.72 -3.82 6.64
C ILE A 59 -22.46 -5.30 6.29
N ASN A 60 -23.13 -5.79 5.25
CA ASN A 60 -22.95 -7.16 4.78
C ASN A 60 -21.65 -7.29 3.97
N VAL A 61 -20.59 -7.77 4.63
CA VAL A 61 -19.27 -7.97 4.05
C VAL A 61 -18.84 -9.43 4.10
N THR A 62 -18.11 -9.85 3.08
CA THR A 62 -17.49 -11.17 2.92
C THR A 62 -16.45 -11.44 4.02
N SER A 63 -15.96 -12.68 4.09
CA SER A 63 -14.96 -13.10 5.08
C SER A 63 -13.51 -12.91 4.64
N ASN A 64 -13.24 -12.57 3.37
CA ASN A 64 -11.88 -12.54 2.79
C ASN A 64 -11.20 -11.17 2.88
N ASN A 65 -11.87 -10.17 3.46
CA ASN A 65 -11.42 -8.79 3.63
C ASN A 65 -11.22 -7.98 2.34
N ASP A 66 -11.55 -8.51 1.16
CA ASP A 66 -11.37 -7.82 -0.12
C ASP A 66 -12.49 -6.81 -0.42
N ASP A 67 -13.58 -6.81 0.36
CA ASP A 67 -14.59 -5.73 0.31
C ASP A 67 -14.00 -4.35 0.62
N PHE A 68 -12.80 -4.31 1.22
CA PHE A 68 -12.04 -3.07 1.37
C PHE A 68 -11.88 -2.31 0.04
N PHE A 69 -11.72 -3.04 -1.06
CA PHE A 69 -11.48 -2.44 -2.38
C PHE A 69 -12.78 -2.04 -3.09
N SER A 70 -13.94 -2.59 -2.73
CA SER A 70 -15.17 -2.49 -3.52
C SER A 70 -16.35 -1.86 -2.77
N ASP A 71 -16.48 -2.09 -1.48
CA ASP A 71 -17.58 -1.57 -0.68
C ASP A 71 -17.48 -0.05 -0.47
N GLN A 72 -18.57 0.65 -0.75
CA GLN A 72 -18.60 2.12 -0.72
C GLN A 72 -18.45 2.69 0.69
N THR A 73 -18.96 1.98 1.71
CA THR A 73 -18.84 2.41 3.11
C THR A 73 -17.39 2.30 3.56
N ILE A 74 -16.73 1.18 3.23
CA ILE A 74 -15.34 0.95 3.60
C ILE A 74 -14.41 1.93 2.87
N LYS A 75 -14.61 2.16 1.56
CA LYS A 75 -13.90 3.20 0.82
C LYS A 75 -14.10 4.59 1.44
N GLY A 76 -15.30 4.88 1.93
CA GLY A 76 -15.60 6.10 2.68
C GLY A 76 -14.77 6.23 3.96
N TYR A 77 -14.63 5.15 4.74
CA TYR A 77 -13.77 5.14 5.93
C TYR A 77 -12.30 5.42 5.58
N TYR A 78 -11.78 4.81 4.51
CA TYR A 78 -10.42 5.06 4.03
C TYR A 78 -10.25 6.51 3.57
N LYS A 79 -11.14 7.05 2.73
CA LYS A 79 -11.09 8.45 2.27
C LYS A 79 -11.10 9.45 3.42
N ASN A 80 -11.89 9.18 4.47
CA ASN A 80 -11.88 9.97 5.69
C ASN A 80 -10.54 9.86 6.42
N HIS A 81 -9.93 8.68 6.46
CA HIS A 81 -8.60 8.49 7.02
C HIS A 81 -7.54 9.30 6.27
N VAL A 82 -7.48 9.18 4.94
CA VAL A 82 -6.60 9.96 4.07
C VAL A 82 -6.74 11.45 4.36
N LYS A 83 -7.98 11.97 4.38
CA LYS A 83 -8.22 13.38 4.65
C LYS A 83 -7.65 13.80 6.01
N ASN A 84 -7.91 13.03 7.07
CA ASN A 84 -7.38 13.33 8.40
C ASN A 84 -5.86 13.30 8.46
N MET A 85 -5.21 12.34 7.80
CA MET A 85 -3.75 12.23 7.73
C MET A 85 -3.13 13.43 7.00
N LEU A 86 -3.57 13.70 5.77
CA LEU A 86 -3.00 14.75 4.94
C LEU A 86 -3.21 16.14 5.54
N THR A 87 -4.38 16.41 6.13
CA THR A 87 -4.67 17.72 6.75
C THR A 87 -4.26 17.80 8.23
N ARG A 88 -3.55 16.80 8.77
CA ARG A 88 -3.07 16.87 10.15
C ARG A 88 -2.01 17.97 10.27
N VAL A 89 -2.20 18.86 11.24
CA VAL A 89 -1.16 19.81 11.67
C VAL A 89 -0.21 19.09 12.64
N ASN A 90 1.06 18.97 12.26
CA ASN A 90 2.09 18.40 13.11
C ASN A 90 2.25 19.24 14.39
N THR A 91 2.14 18.61 15.56
CA THR A 91 2.20 19.31 16.85
C THR A 91 3.56 19.92 17.21
N TYR A 92 4.65 19.48 16.58
CA TYR A 92 6.01 19.99 16.83
C TYR A 92 6.46 21.04 15.82
N THR A 93 6.03 20.93 14.55
CA THR A 93 6.43 21.87 13.49
C THR A 93 5.35 22.91 13.16
N ASN A 94 4.09 22.67 13.57
CA ASN A 94 2.91 23.45 13.22
C ASN A 94 2.69 23.58 11.69
N VAL A 95 3.13 22.57 10.93
CA VAL A 95 2.92 22.46 9.48
C VAL A 95 1.93 21.34 9.22
N MET A 96 1.00 21.54 8.27
CA MET A 96 0.14 20.44 7.83
C MET A 96 0.97 19.39 7.09
N TYR A 97 0.67 18.11 7.25
CA TYR A 97 1.43 17.05 6.59
C TYR A 97 1.47 17.24 5.06
N LYS A 98 0.34 17.62 4.45
CA LYS A 98 0.29 17.93 3.01
C LYS A 98 1.15 19.12 2.56
N ASP A 99 1.67 19.92 3.50
CA ASP A 99 2.56 21.05 3.22
C ASP A 99 3.99 20.81 3.76
N ASP A 100 4.29 19.64 4.36
CA ASP A 100 5.59 19.34 4.97
C ASP A 100 6.48 18.53 4.00
N PRO A 101 7.52 19.13 3.38
CA PRO A 101 8.36 18.47 2.39
C PRO A 101 9.23 17.34 2.95
N THR A 102 9.17 17.07 4.25
CA THR A 102 9.80 15.92 4.90
C THR A 102 9.14 14.61 4.49
N ILE A 103 7.83 14.65 4.24
CA ILE A 103 7.10 13.56 3.59
C ILE A 103 7.49 13.62 2.11
N PHE A 104 7.93 12.50 1.54
CA PHE A 104 8.37 12.46 0.15
C PHE A 104 7.26 11.95 -0.76
N PRO A 105 6.72 10.75 -0.51
CA PRO A 105 5.43 10.35 -1.04
C PRO A 105 4.44 9.85 0.02
N TRP A 106 3.18 9.96 -0.35
CA TRP A 106 2.14 9.10 0.17
C TRP A 106 2.17 7.76 -0.55
N GLU A 107 1.88 6.69 0.17
CA GLU A 107 1.68 5.35 -0.39
C GLU A 107 0.24 4.92 -0.08
N LEU A 108 -0.54 4.54 -1.11
CA LEU A 108 -1.97 4.27 -0.94
C LEU A 108 -2.23 3.12 0.04
N ILE A 109 -1.48 2.03 -0.09
CA ILE A 109 -1.63 0.84 0.73
C ILE A 109 -0.38 -0.01 0.62
N ASN A 110 0.17 -0.46 1.74
CA ASN A 110 1.27 -1.42 1.73
C ASN A 110 0.78 -2.77 1.18
N GLU A 111 1.42 -3.25 0.12
CA GLU A 111 1.28 -4.58 -0.50
C GLU A 111 -0.19 -4.99 -0.80
N PRO A 112 -0.96 -4.22 -1.60
CA PRO A 112 -2.36 -4.52 -1.88
C PRO A 112 -2.52 -5.86 -2.60
N GLN A 113 -3.34 -6.73 -2.01
CA GLN A 113 -3.77 -7.97 -2.64
C GLN A 113 -5.28 -8.11 -2.59
N CYS A 114 -5.93 -8.33 -3.74
CA CYS A 114 -7.36 -8.63 -3.86
C CYS A 114 -7.52 -10.03 -4.48
N ARG A 115 -7.33 -11.06 -3.67
CA ARG A 115 -7.26 -12.46 -4.13
C ARG A 115 -8.60 -13.00 -4.64
N SER A 116 -9.70 -12.37 -4.23
CA SER A 116 -11.03 -12.69 -4.75
C SER A 116 -11.28 -12.21 -6.18
N ASP A 117 -10.48 -11.27 -6.69
CA ASP A 117 -10.48 -10.87 -8.10
C ASP A 117 -9.08 -10.97 -8.74
N PRO A 118 -8.68 -12.17 -9.20
CA PRO A 118 -7.42 -12.37 -9.92
C PRO A 118 -7.31 -11.60 -11.24
N THR A 119 -8.43 -11.07 -11.78
CA THR A 119 -8.34 -10.19 -12.95
C THR A 119 -7.69 -8.86 -12.61
N GLY A 120 -7.66 -8.50 -11.31
CA GLY A 120 -7.13 -7.27 -10.71
C GLY A 120 -7.91 -6.00 -11.05
N ASN A 121 -9.10 -6.14 -11.66
CA ASN A 121 -9.94 -5.01 -12.02
C ASN A 121 -10.47 -4.28 -10.79
N THR A 122 -10.80 -5.00 -9.72
CA THR A 122 -11.22 -4.42 -8.44
C THR A 122 -10.11 -3.57 -7.83
N THR A 123 -8.87 -4.06 -7.77
CA THR A 123 -7.71 -3.30 -7.28
C THR A 123 -7.45 -2.08 -8.15
N GLN A 124 -7.48 -2.25 -9.48
CA GLN A 124 -7.25 -1.16 -10.44
C GLN A 124 -8.25 -0.01 -10.26
N ALA A 125 -9.55 -0.32 -10.20
CA ALA A 125 -10.59 0.69 -10.00
C ALA A 125 -10.46 1.40 -8.64
N TRP A 126 -10.04 0.67 -7.60
CA TRP A 126 -9.77 1.28 -6.30
C TRP A 126 -8.58 2.23 -6.35
N ILE A 127 -7.48 1.86 -7.02
CA ILE A 127 -6.30 2.73 -7.18
C ILE A 127 -6.66 4.01 -7.92
N GLU A 128 -7.39 3.91 -9.05
CA GLU A 128 -7.87 5.07 -9.81
C GLU A 128 -8.71 6.02 -8.94
N GLU A 129 -9.63 5.47 -8.15
CA GLU A 129 -10.48 6.26 -7.27
C GLU A 129 -9.69 6.93 -6.12
N MET A 130 -8.78 6.20 -5.49
CA MET A 130 -8.04 6.71 -4.32
C MET A 130 -6.90 7.64 -4.71
N ALA A 131 -6.24 7.42 -5.85
CA ALA A 131 -5.21 8.32 -6.35
C ALA A 131 -5.79 9.73 -6.60
N LEU A 132 -6.93 9.80 -7.30
CA LEU A 132 -7.63 11.07 -7.53
C LEU A 132 -8.10 11.71 -6.22
N HIS A 133 -8.59 10.92 -5.25
CA HIS A 133 -8.99 11.44 -3.94
C HIS A 133 -7.81 12.06 -3.18
N VAL A 134 -6.66 11.37 -3.11
CA VAL A 134 -5.44 11.89 -2.48
C VAL A 134 -5.00 13.19 -3.16
N LYS A 135 -4.85 13.17 -4.49
CA LYS A 135 -4.40 14.33 -5.28
C LYS A 135 -5.37 15.52 -5.21
N SER A 136 -6.66 15.29 -4.97
CA SER A 136 -7.63 16.38 -4.74
C SER A 136 -7.40 17.13 -3.42
N ILE A 137 -6.74 16.49 -2.45
CA ILE A 137 -6.42 17.07 -1.13
C ILE A 137 -5.00 17.62 -1.13
N ASP A 138 -4.06 16.88 -1.70
CA ASP A 138 -2.63 17.18 -1.76
C ASP A 138 -2.11 16.98 -3.21
N PRO A 139 -2.07 18.06 -4.00
CA PRO A 139 -1.57 17.98 -5.38
C PRO A 139 -0.03 18.00 -5.46
N ASP A 140 0.68 18.26 -4.37
CA ASP A 140 2.11 18.59 -4.38
C ASP A 140 3.00 17.38 -4.05
N HIS A 141 2.63 16.58 -3.06
CA HIS A 141 3.40 15.37 -2.71
C HIS A 141 3.30 14.31 -3.80
N LEU A 142 4.40 13.56 -3.96
CA LEU A 142 4.37 12.37 -4.81
C LEU A 142 3.41 11.33 -4.22
N LEU A 143 2.85 10.49 -5.07
CA LEU A 143 1.95 9.42 -4.69
C LEU A 143 2.34 8.15 -5.43
N GLU A 144 2.32 7.05 -4.70
CA GLU A 144 2.55 5.71 -5.24
C GLU A 144 1.55 4.71 -4.62
N VAL A 145 1.52 3.49 -5.15
CA VAL A 145 0.50 2.50 -4.79
C VAL A 145 0.88 1.68 -3.55
N GLY A 146 2.12 1.19 -3.49
CA GLY A 146 2.69 0.29 -2.47
C GLY A 146 2.74 -1.17 -2.91
N THR A 147 2.77 -1.44 -4.23
CA THR A 147 2.65 -2.82 -4.73
C THR A 147 3.93 -3.63 -4.54
N GLU A 148 3.77 -4.94 -4.36
CA GLU A 148 4.90 -5.88 -4.38
C GLU A 148 5.55 -6.01 -5.77
N GLY A 149 4.92 -5.49 -6.83
CA GLY A 149 5.46 -5.52 -8.19
C GLY A 149 5.00 -6.69 -9.07
N TYR A 150 3.96 -7.43 -8.66
CA TYR A 150 3.49 -8.56 -9.46
C TYR A 150 2.82 -8.12 -10.77
N TYR A 151 3.20 -8.79 -11.86
CA TYR A 151 2.53 -8.66 -13.15
C TYR A 151 1.20 -9.39 -13.11
N GLY A 152 0.17 -8.76 -13.68
CA GLY A 152 -1.18 -9.31 -13.79
C GLY A 152 -1.56 -9.64 -15.24
N PRO A 153 -2.82 -10.05 -15.47
CA PRO A 153 -3.28 -10.52 -16.77
C PRO A 153 -3.34 -9.43 -17.85
N SER A 154 -3.20 -8.13 -17.53
CA SER A 154 -3.08 -7.09 -18.56
C SER A 154 -1.75 -7.14 -19.30
N THR A 155 -0.74 -7.81 -18.73
CA THR A 155 0.58 -8.00 -19.37
C THR A 155 0.99 -9.48 -19.37
N PRO A 156 0.29 -10.36 -20.12
CA PRO A 156 0.48 -11.82 -20.03
C PRO A 156 1.91 -12.29 -20.30
N THR A 157 2.63 -11.60 -21.19
CA THR A 157 4.02 -11.92 -21.54
C THR A 157 5.00 -11.68 -20.39
N ARG A 158 4.63 -10.89 -19.38
CA ARG A 158 5.42 -10.59 -18.19
C ARG A 158 5.05 -11.47 -16.98
N LEU A 159 3.97 -12.26 -17.04
CA LEU A 159 3.58 -13.16 -15.94
C LEU A 159 4.70 -14.14 -15.55
N GLN A 160 5.50 -14.59 -16.52
CA GLN A 160 6.65 -15.47 -16.30
C GLN A 160 7.81 -14.81 -15.53
N ALA A 161 7.80 -13.48 -15.40
CA ALA A 161 8.77 -12.74 -14.59
C ALA A 161 8.33 -12.60 -13.13
N ASN A 162 7.12 -13.05 -12.77
CA ASN A 162 6.71 -13.15 -11.38
C ASN A 162 7.54 -14.21 -10.66
N PRO A 163 7.77 -14.07 -9.34
CA PRO A 163 8.62 -14.98 -8.60
C PRO A 163 8.02 -16.39 -8.44
N ASN A 164 6.69 -16.54 -8.59
CA ASN A 164 6.02 -17.84 -8.59
C ASN A 164 4.70 -17.81 -9.39
N ILE A 165 4.11 -18.99 -9.60
CA ILE A 165 2.88 -19.18 -10.38
C ILE A 165 1.62 -18.58 -9.75
N TYR A 166 1.66 -18.25 -8.45
CA TYR A 166 0.51 -17.74 -7.70
C TYR A 166 0.49 -16.21 -7.62
N SER A 167 1.64 -15.54 -7.74
CA SER A 167 1.76 -14.07 -7.68
C SER A 167 0.81 -13.35 -8.65
N GLY A 168 0.61 -13.90 -9.85
CA GLY A 168 -0.33 -13.34 -10.83
C GLY A 168 -1.81 -13.49 -10.45
N GLN A 169 -2.13 -14.17 -9.35
CA GLN A 169 -3.48 -14.38 -8.84
C GLN A 169 -3.83 -13.50 -7.65
N PHE A 170 -2.92 -12.61 -7.22
CA PHE A 170 -3.15 -11.75 -6.06
C PHE A 170 -3.97 -10.49 -6.37
N GLY A 171 -4.42 -10.33 -7.61
CA GLY A 171 -5.21 -9.16 -8.03
C GLY A 171 -4.38 -7.88 -8.16
N ALA A 172 -3.05 -7.98 -8.14
CA ALA A 172 -2.13 -6.90 -8.49
C ALA A 172 -1.78 -6.97 -9.97
N ASP A 173 -1.49 -5.81 -10.59
CA ASP A 173 -1.07 -5.74 -11.98
C ASP A 173 -0.17 -4.53 -12.22
N PHE A 174 1.13 -4.77 -12.00
CA PHE A 174 2.16 -3.75 -11.88
C PHE A 174 2.11 -2.64 -12.93
N ILE A 175 2.05 -3.00 -14.22
CA ILE A 175 2.13 -2.00 -15.30
C ILE A 175 0.92 -1.07 -15.27
N ARG A 176 -0.30 -1.61 -15.21
CA ARG A 176 -1.51 -0.76 -15.21
C ARG A 176 -1.74 -0.04 -13.89
N ASN A 177 -1.33 -0.61 -12.75
CA ASN A 177 -1.46 0.05 -11.46
C ASN A 177 -0.64 1.36 -11.42
N HIS A 178 0.50 1.40 -12.10
CA HIS A 178 1.37 2.58 -12.18
C HIS A 178 1.11 3.49 -13.39
N HIS A 179 0.19 3.12 -14.28
CA HIS A 179 -0.26 3.97 -15.39
C HIS A 179 -1.50 4.82 -15.03
N VAL A 180 -1.90 4.82 -13.75
CA VAL A 180 -3.04 5.60 -13.25
C VAL A 180 -2.68 7.07 -13.12
N ASP A 181 -3.56 7.96 -13.58
CA ASP A 181 -3.43 9.40 -13.37
C ASP A 181 -3.34 9.71 -11.87
N GLY A 182 -2.24 10.36 -11.46
CA GLY A 182 -1.96 10.72 -10.08
C GLY A 182 -1.01 9.77 -9.36
N ILE A 183 -0.59 8.65 -9.96
CA ILE A 183 0.55 7.85 -9.50
C ILE A 183 1.82 8.38 -10.18
N ASP A 184 2.81 8.78 -9.38
CA ASP A 184 3.98 9.52 -9.88
C ASP A 184 5.22 8.63 -10.10
N PHE A 185 5.34 7.52 -9.40
CA PHE A 185 6.42 6.56 -9.57
C PHE A 185 5.99 5.15 -9.14
N ALA A 186 6.83 4.17 -9.49
CA ALA A 186 6.57 2.77 -9.20
C ALA A 186 7.39 2.24 -8.03
N SER A 187 6.76 1.38 -7.24
CA SER A 187 7.36 0.61 -6.16
C SER A 187 7.26 -0.89 -6.43
N VAL A 188 8.26 -1.62 -5.96
CA VAL A 188 8.29 -3.09 -5.95
C VAL A 188 8.89 -3.54 -4.63
N HIS A 189 8.40 -4.66 -4.12
CA HIS A 189 8.94 -5.29 -2.93
C HIS A 189 9.73 -6.52 -3.34
N MET A 190 10.63 -7.00 -2.49
CA MET A 190 11.44 -8.18 -2.80
C MET A 190 11.70 -9.00 -1.54
N TYR A 191 11.12 -10.20 -1.50
CA TYR A 191 11.33 -11.16 -0.41
C TYR A 191 11.72 -12.54 -0.95
N PRO A 192 12.93 -12.69 -1.49
CA PRO A 192 13.34 -13.94 -2.12
C PRO A 192 13.20 -15.17 -1.21
N GLU A 193 13.49 -15.01 0.08
CA GLU A 193 13.36 -16.09 1.07
C GLU A 193 11.92 -16.57 1.25
N LEU A 194 10.94 -15.67 1.16
CA LEU A 194 9.52 -16.01 1.26
C LEU A 194 8.99 -16.56 -0.06
N TRP A 195 9.34 -15.92 -1.17
CA TRP A 195 8.86 -16.28 -2.50
C TRP A 195 9.38 -17.62 -2.98
N PHE A 196 10.61 -17.98 -2.59
CA PHE A 196 11.26 -19.23 -2.94
C PHE A 196 11.34 -20.19 -1.74
N ALA A 197 10.49 -20.01 -0.72
CA ALA A 197 10.52 -20.87 0.46
C ALA A 197 10.35 -22.37 0.13
N GLN A 198 9.65 -22.68 -0.97
CA GLN A 198 9.48 -24.06 -1.47
C GLN A 198 10.76 -24.63 -2.13
N LEU A 199 11.70 -23.78 -2.52
CA LEU A 199 13.01 -24.13 -3.08
C LEU A 199 14.12 -24.18 -2.02
N LEU A 200 13.89 -23.67 -0.79
CA LEU A 200 14.88 -23.68 0.30
C LEU A 200 15.37 -25.08 0.70
N HIS A 201 14.61 -26.14 0.38
CA HIS A 201 15.04 -27.52 0.59
C HIS A 201 15.85 -28.11 -0.60
N LEU A 202 15.97 -27.38 -1.71
CA LEU A 202 16.51 -27.88 -2.98
C LEU A 202 17.72 -27.09 -3.49
N VAL A 203 17.97 -25.88 -2.97
CA VAL A 203 19.07 -25.01 -3.44
C VAL A 203 19.69 -24.22 -2.28
N ASP A 204 20.99 -23.95 -2.38
CA ASP A 204 21.75 -23.21 -1.37
C ASP A 204 21.46 -21.70 -1.40
N ARG A 205 21.93 -20.99 -0.36
CA ARG A 205 21.76 -19.54 -0.22
C ARG A 205 22.37 -18.74 -1.39
N ALA A 206 23.46 -19.21 -1.99
CA ALA A 206 24.11 -18.51 -3.10
C ALA A 206 23.23 -18.54 -4.35
N THR A 207 22.60 -19.69 -4.62
CA THR A 207 21.67 -19.88 -5.73
C THR A 207 20.41 -19.02 -5.58
N LEU A 208 19.91 -18.84 -4.34
CA LEU A 208 18.81 -17.92 -4.03
C LEU A 208 19.17 -16.46 -4.31
N ILE A 209 20.39 -16.04 -3.95
CA ILE A 209 20.87 -14.68 -4.23
C ILE A 209 20.98 -14.45 -5.74
N ASP A 210 21.50 -15.41 -6.50
CA ASP A 210 21.60 -15.31 -7.96
C ASP A 210 20.23 -15.29 -8.65
N ALA A 211 19.27 -16.09 -8.18
CA ALA A 211 17.89 -16.04 -8.66
C ALA A 211 17.22 -14.69 -8.38
N SER A 212 17.46 -14.14 -7.19
CA SER A 212 17.00 -12.79 -6.81
C SER A 212 17.61 -11.73 -7.72
N HIS A 213 18.91 -11.82 -8.00
CA HIS A 213 19.62 -10.90 -8.87
C HIS A 213 19.11 -10.99 -10.32
N ALA A 214 18.84 -12.20 -10.82
CA ALA A 214 18.25 -12.41 -12.13
C ALA A 214 16.83 -11.84 -12.23
N LEU A 215 16.02 -11.98 -11.17
CA LEU A 215 14.69 -11.38 -11.07
C LEU A 215 14.77 -9.84 -11.07
N ILE A 216 15.70 -9.25 -10.29
CA ILE A 216 15.97 -7.80 -10.30
C ILE A 216 16.27 -7.33 -11.72
N GLN A 217 17.19 -8.02 -12.40
CA GLN A 217 17.58 -7.67 -13.76
C GLN A 217 16.45 -7.90 -14.77
N ALA A 218 15.50 -8.81 -14.51
CA ALA A 218 14.33 -9.02 -15.37
C ALA A 218 13.24 -7.97 -15.14
N MET A 219 13.06 -7.53 -13.89
CA MET A 219 12.11 -6.47 -13.51
C MET A 219 12.57 -5.08 -13.95
N LEU A 220 13.87 -4.79 -13.89
CA LEU A 220 14.45 -3.49 -14.26
C LEU A 220 14.74 -3.34 -15.76
N ARG A 221 14.64 -4.41 -16.56
CA ARG A 221 14.79 -4.35 -18.03
C ARG A 221 13.49 -3.90 -18.68
N HIS A 222 13.35 -2.57 -18.78
CA HIS A 222 12.45 -1.88 -19.69
C HIS A 222 13.09 -1.74 -21.07
#